data_AF-A0A4Q3FV07-F1
#
_entry.id   AF-A0A4Q3FV07-F1
#
_cell.length_a   1.000
_cell.length_b   1.000
_cell.length_c   1.000
_cell.angle_alpha   90.00
_cell.angle_beta   90.00
_cell.angle_gamma   90.00
#
_symmetry.space_group_name_H-M   'P 1'
#
loop_
_entity.id
_entity.type
_entity.pdbx_description
1 polymer ?
#
loop_
_entity_poly.entity_id
_entity_poly.type
_entity_poly.pdbx_seq_one_letter_code
_entity_poly.pdbx_strand_id
1 'polypeptide(L)' 'ATARIDGDSVVLSSPDVPHPIAVRYAWQANPKATLSNGAGLPAVPFRTDDWPGNTINRK' A
#
# COMPACT_ATOMS: atom_id res chain seq x y z
N ALA A 1 11.84 2.21 0.39
CA ALA A 1 11.04 1.64 1.49
C ALA A 1 11.26 0.14 1.62
N THR A 2 11.21 -0.37 2.85
CA THR A 2 11.28 -1.79 3.21
C THR A 2 10.03 -2.18 3.99
N ALA A 3 9.55 -3.40 3.79
CA ALA A 3 8.36 -3.95 4.44
C ALA A 3 8.67 -5.30 5.07
N ARG A 4 8.08 -5.58 6.24
CA ARG A 4 8.11 -6.90 6.88
C ARG A 4 6.77 -7.24 7.51
N ILE A 5 6.49 -8.53 7.66
CA ILE A 5 5.34 -9.02 8.43
C ILE A 5 5.77 -9.14 9.90
N ASP A 6 4.90 -8.71 10.81
CA ASP A 6 5.05 -8.80 12.27
C ASP A 6 3.72 -9.26 12.87
N GLY A 7 3.59 -10.57 13.11
CA GLY A 7 2.30 -11.18 13.45
C GLY A 7 1.24 -10.88 12.39
N ASP A 8 0.18 -10.20 12.80
CA ASP A 8 -0.95 -9.80 11.94
C ASP A 8 -0.76 -8.44 11.26
N SER A 9 0.40 -7.80 11.44
CA SER A 9 0.69 -6.46 10.93
C SER A 9 1.76 -6.48 9.84
N VAL A 10 1.68 -5.50 8.92
CA VAL A 10 2.76 -5.20 7.96
C VAL A 10 3.42 -3.91 8.40
N VAL A 11 4.71 -3.98 8.76
CA VAL A 11 5.51 -2.83 9.20
C VAL A 11 6.31 -2.31 8.02
N LEU A 12 6.19 -1.01 7.75
CA LEU A 12 6.87 -0.32 6.66
C LEU A 12 7.84 0.73 7.19
N SER A 13 9.01 0.86 6.57
CA SER A 13 9.97 1.94 6.84
C SER A 13 10.61 2.47 5.56
N SER A 14 11.05 3.73 5.57
CA SER A 14 11.83 4.30 4.46
C SER A 14 12.76 5.40 4.99
N PRO A 15 14.05 5.40 4.64
CA PRO A 15 14.98 6.47 5.06
C PRO A 15 14.59 7.85 4.48
N ASP A 16 13.97 7.86 3.29
CA ASP A 16 13.56 9.09 2.60
C ASP A 16 12.26 9.71 3.18
N VAL A 17 11.53 8.97 4.03
CA VAL A 17 10.25 9.40 4.60
C VAL A 17 10.26 9.14 6.11
N PRO A 18 10.86 10.04 6.91
CA PRO A 18 11.05 9.83 8.35
C PRO A 18 9.73 9.88 9.15
N HIS A 19 8.71 10.56 8.64
CA HIS A 19 7.40 10.70 9.30
C HIS A 19 6.28 10.32 8.31
N PRO A 20 6.07 9.02 8.04
CA PRO A 20 5.05 8.58 7.10
C PRO A 20 3.64 8.83 7.65
N ILE A 21 2.81 9.54 6.89
CA ILE A 21 1.38 9.78 7.22
C ILE A 21 0.42 8.92 6.40
N ALA A 22 0.93 8.28 5.35
CA ALA A 22 0.14 7.52 4.39
C ALA A 22 0.98 6.42 3.73
N VAL A 23 0.33 5.34 3.35
CA VAL A 23 0.94 4.22 2.63
C VAL A 23 0.05 3.84 1.45
N ARG A 24 0.68 3.46 0.34
CA ARG A 24 -0.01 2.91 -0.83
C ARG A 24 0.66 1.61 -1.24
N TYR A 25 -0.14 0.58 -1.45
CA TYR A 25 0.29 -0.74 -1.89
C TYR A 25 -0.15 -0.98 -3.34
N ALA A 26 0.75 -1.56 -4.15
CA ALA A 26 0.51 -1.84 -5.56
C ALA A 26 0.03 -0.59 -6.35
N TRP A 27 0.59 0.59 -6.06
CA TRP A 27 0.22 1.87 -6.68
C TRP A 27 0.99 2.13 -7.99
N GLN A 28 0.74 1.31 -9.00
CA GLN A 28 1.28 1.47 -10.36
C GLN A 28 0.24 1.00 -11.39
N ALA A 29 0.46 1.26 -12.68
CA ALA A 29 -0.48 0.85 -13.74
C ALA A 29 -0.61 -0.67 -13.90
N ASN A 30 0.50 -1.41 -13.73
CA ASN A 30 0.53 -2.87 -13.74
C ASN A 30 1.49 -3.36 -12.62
N PRO A 31 1.06 -3.27 -11.36
CA PRO A 31 1.92 -3.53 -10.21
C PRO A 31 2.10 -5.04 -10.03
N LYS A 32 3.30 -5.45 -9.60
CA LYS A 32 3.46 -6.79 -9.02
C LYS A 32 2.86 -6.79 -7.61
N ALA A 33 1.77 -7.51 -7.40
CA ALA A 33 1.16 -7.70 -6.09
C ALA A 33 1.92 -8.79 -5.30
N THR A 34 2.65 -8.40 -4.26
CA THR A 34 3.54 -9.29 -3.48
C THR A 34 3.01 -9.65 -2.09
N LEU A 35 1.92 -9.04 -1.64
CA LEU A 35 1.25 -9.35 -0.38
C LEU A 35 0.12 -10.35 -0.63
N SER A 36 0.13 -11.47 0.09
CA SER A 36 -0.90 -12.50 0.05
C SER A 36 -1.22 -12.98 1.46
N ASN A 37 -2.45 -13.46 1.67
CA ASN A 37 -2.85 -14.05 2.94
C ASN A 37 -2.39 -15.52 3.07
N GLY A 38 -2.67 -16.16 4.21
CA GLY A 38 -2.30 -17.56 4.47
C GLY A 38 -2.95 -18.59 3.54
N ALA A 39 -4.02 -18.21 2.82
CA ALA A 39 -4.64 -19.05 1.78
C ALA A 39 -3.99 -18.86 0.40
N GLY A 40 -2.96 -18.03 0.29
CA GLY A 40 -2.30 -17.70 -0.99
C GLY A 40 -3.07 -16.71 -1.87
N LEU A 41 -4.13 -16.08 -1.34
CA LEU A 41 -4.88 -15.08 -2.07
C LEU A 41 -4.18 -13.72 -2.00
N PRO A 42 -3.97 -13.03 -3.14
CA PRO A 42 -3.31 -11.74 -3.14
C PRO A 42 -4.20 -10.66 -2.49
N ALA A 43 -3.56 -9.76 -1.75
CA ALA A 43 -4.21 -8.54 -1.31
C ALA A 43 -4.51 -7.64 -2.51
N VAL A 44 -5.68 -7.01 -2.52
CA VAL A 44 -6.02 -5.99 -3.51
C VAL A 44 -5.13 -4.75 -3.30
N PRO A 45 -4.83 -3.97 -4.36
CA PRO A 45 -4.20 -2.65 -4.20
C PRO A 45 -5.02 -1.77 -3.26
N PHE A 46 -4.34 -1.05 -2.36
CA PHE A 46 -5.00 -0.18 -1.39
C PHE A 46 -4.15 1.03 -1.04
N ARG A 47 -4.78 2.01 -0.39
CA ARG A 47 -4.15 3.21 0.18
C ARG A 47 -4.76 3.53 1.54
N THR A 48 -3.99 4.17 2.41
CA THR A 48 -4.45 4.55 3.77
C THR A 48 -4.80 6.03 3.89
N ASP A 49 -4.57 6.82 2.85
CA ASP A 49 -4.92 8.25 2.83
C ASP A 49 -6.32 8.50 2.28
N ASP A 50 -6.87 9.64 2.66
CA ASP A 50 -8.21 10.12 2.31
C ASP A 50 -8.19 11.18 1.18
N TRP A 51 -7.04 11.41 0.54
CA TRP A 51 -6.94 12.47 -0.48
C TRP A 51 -7.84 12.19 -1.70
N PRO A 52 -8.46 13.23 -2.28
CA PRO A 52 -9.32 13.08 -3.45
C PRO A 52 -8.59 12.40 -4.62
N GLY A 53 -9.25 11.46 -5.29
CA GLY A 53 -8.74 10.88 -6.52
C GLY A 53 -8.80 11.89 -7.68
N ASN A 54 -7.87 11.81 -8.63
CA ASN A 54 -7.80 12.73 -9.78
C ASN A 54 -9.07 12.72 -10.66
N THR A 55 -9.90 11.68 -10.55
CA THR A 55 -11.16 11.51 -11.30
C THR A 55 -12.41 11.84 -10.49
N ILE A 56 -12.30 12.16 -9.20
CA ILE A 56 -13.46 12.32 -8.30
C ILE A 56 -14.49 13.35 -8.81
N ASN A 57 -14.02 14.38 -9.54
CA ASN A 57 -14.83 15.47 -10.08
C ASN A 57 -14.80 15.53 -11.62
N ARG A 58 -14.26 14.52 -12.31
CA ARG A 58 -14.32 14.47 -13.78
C ARG A 58 -15.54 13.65 -14.20
N LYS A 59 -16.54 14.35 -14.73
CA LYS A 59 -17.68 13.75 -15.45
C LYS A 59 -17.33 13.60 -16.92
#